data_AF-A0A2N6EM59-F1
#
_entry.id   AF-A0A2N6EM59-F1
#
_cell.length_a   1.000
_cell.length_b   1.000
_cell.length_c   1.000
_cell.angle_alpha   90.00
_cell.angle_beta   90.00
_cell.angle_gamma   90.00
#
_symmetry.space_group_name_H-M   'P 1'
#
loop_
_entity.id
_entity.type
_entity.pdbx_description
1 polymer ?
#
loop_
_entity_poly.entity_id
_entity_poly.type
_entity_poly.pdbx_seq_one_letter_code
_entity_poly.pdbx_strand_id
1 'polypeptide(L)' 'MRKPLIAGNWKLHKTLAESRELAAGLAKELAEVTDIDIVIAPVYTALASVAETV' A
#
# COMPACT_ATOMS: atom_id res chain seq x y z
N MET A 1 -19.07 -3.83 16.54
CA MET A 1 -18.02 -2.78 16.60
C MET A 1 -17.47 -2.56 15.20
N ARG A 2 -16.94 -1.36 14.89
CA ARG A 2 -16.35 -1.08 13.56
C ARG A 2 -14.93 -1.67 13.47
N LYS A 3 -14.56 -2.21 12.30
CA LYS A 3 -13.19 -2.63 12.02
C LYS A 3 -12.30 -1.38 11.86
N PRO A 4 -11.12 -1.31 12.48
CA PRO A 4 -10.18 -0.21 12.27
C PRO A 4 -9.69 -0.16 10.83
N LEU A 5 -9.38 1.05 10.35
CA LEU A 5 -8.80 1.27 9.02
C LEU A 5 -7.60 2.21 9.14
N ILE A 6 -6.48 1.83 8.53
CA ILE A 6 -5.25 2.62 8.47
C ILE A 6 -4.91 2.89 7.01
N ALA A 7 -4.84 4.17 6.63
CA ALA A 7 -4.54 4.59 5.26
C ALA A 7 -3.22 5.37 5.18
N GLY A 8 -2.25 4.83 4.43
CA GLY A 8 -0.97 5.47 4.15
C GLY A 8 -1.03 6.33 2.88
N ASN A 9 -1.24 7.64 3.02
CA ASN A 9 -1.16 8.59 1.91
C ASN A 9 0.30 8.91 1.57
N TRP A 10 0.78 8.46 0.41
CA TRP A 10 2.16 8.68 -0.02
C TRP A 10 2.39 10.09 -0.56
N LYS A 11 1.33 10.89 -0.73
CA LYS A 11 1.38 12.24 -1.32
C LYS A 11 2.16 12.21 -2.64
N LEU A 12 2.93 13.25 -2.97
CA LEU A 12 3.78 13.30 -4.16
C LEU A 12 5.18 12.76 -3.88
N HIS A 13 5.27 11.50 -3.43
CA HIS A 13 6.53 10.83 -3.18
C HIS A 13 6.63 9.50 -3.94
N LYS A 14 7.89 9.08 -4.14
CA LYS A 14 8.34 7.83 -4.77
C LYS A 14 8.30 7.83 -6.30
N THR A 15 9.29 7.14 -6.85
CA THR A 15 9.33 6.66 -8.22
C THR A 15 8.53 5.37 -8.35
N LEU A 16 8.29 4.91 -9.58
CA LEU A 16 7.59 3.63 -9.84
C LEU A 16 8.29 2.44 -9.15
N ALA A 17 9.62 2.39 -9.20
CA ALA A 17 10.40 1.29 -8.60
C ALA A 17 10.23 1.26 -7.08
N GLU A 18 10.41 2.39 -6.41
CA GLU A 18 10.25 2.52 -4.95
C GLU A 18 8.81 2.24 -4.51
N SER A 19 7.82 2.63 -5.32
CA SER A 19 6.41 2.35 -5.06
C SER A 19 6.11 0.84 -5.08
N ARG A 20 6.63 0.10 -6.07
CA ARG A 20 6.47 -1.36 -6.15
C ARG A 20 7.16 -2.07 -5.00
N GLU A 21 8.40 -1.68 -4.71
CA GLU A 21 9.18 -2.27 -3.64
C GLU A 21 8.48 -2.12 -2.29
N LEU A 22 7.99 -0.91 -1.98
CA LEU A 22 7.26 -0.69 -0.74
C LEU A 22 5.93 -1.45 -0.69
N ALA A 23 5.15 -1.45 -1.78
CA ALA A 23 3.86 -2.15 -1.80
C ALA A 23 4.03 -3.66 -1.59
N ALA A 24 4.96 -4.29 -2.31
CA ALA A 24 5.26 -5.71 -2.15
C ALA A 24 5.79 -6.03 -0.74
N GLY A 25 6.64 -5.16 -0.19
CA GLY A 25 7.15 -5.28 1.18
C GLY A 25 6.03 -5.25 2.21
N LEU A 26 5.13 -4.28 2.12
CA LEU A 26 3.98 -4.15 3.02
C LEU A 26 3.01 -5.33 2.91
N ALA A 27 2.69 -5.77 1.69
CA ALA A 27 1.81 -6.93 1.47
C ALA A 27 2.37 -8.21 2.12
N LYS A 28 3.69 -8.41 2.03
CA LYS A 28 4.38 -9.54 2.66
C LYS A 28 4.42 -9.43 4.18
N GLU A 29 4.82 -8.28 4.72
CA GLU A 29 5.02 -8.09 6.16
C GLU A 29 3.71 -8.07 6.95
N LEU A 30 2.61 -7.66 6.31
CA LEU A 30 1.31 -7.47 6.96
C LEU A 30 0.30 -8.57 6.61
N ALA A 31 0.74 -9.66 5.96
CA ALA A 31 -0.13 -10.74 5.49
C ALA A 31 -0.97 -11.41 6.59
N GLU A 32 -0.50 -11.41 7.84
CA GLU A 32 -1.20 -12.01 8.98
C GLU A 32 -2.10 -11.02 9.74
N VAL A 33 -2.05 -9.72 9.40
CA VAL A 33 -2.92 -8.69 10.01
C VAL A 33 -4.29 -8.76 9.37
N THR A 34 -5.25 -9.36 10.06
CA THR A 34 -6.60 -9.64 9.53
C THR A 34 -7.70 -8.80 10.17
N ASP A 35 -7.43 -8.18 11.32
CA ASP A 35 -8.38 -7.43 12.13
C ASP A 35 -8.41 -5.92 11.80
N ILE A 36 -7.52 -5.44 10.93
CA ILE A 36 -7.43 -4.04 10.47
C ILE A 36 -7.50 -4.00 8.93
N ASP A 37 -8.21 -3.02 8.37
CA ASP A 37 -8.14 -2.73 6.94
C ASP A 37 -6.96 -1.79 6.65
N ILE A 38 -6.06 -2.21 5.77
CA ILE A 38 -4.83 -1.48 5.45
C ILE A 38 -4.92 -0.97 4.01
N VAL A 39 -4.75 0.34 3.83
CA VAL A 39 -4.85 1.00 2.52
C VAL A 39 -3.57 1.76 2.24
N ILE A 40 -3.05 1.65 1.02
CA ILE A 40 -1.98 2.52 0.50
C ILE A 40 -2.55 3.43 -0.58
N ALA A 41 -2.14 4.70 -0.57
CA ALA A 41 -2.54 5.68 -1.58
C ALA A 41 -1.29 6.25 -2.28
N PRO A 42 -0.78 5.55 -3.32
CA PRO A 42 0.37 6.01 -4.10
C PRO A 42 0.03 7.21 -4.98
N VAL A 43 1.07 7.86 -5.54
CA VAL A 43 0.90 8.83 -6.63
C VAL A 43 0.16 8.20 -7.81
N TYR A 44 -0.62 9.01 -8.54
CA TYR A 44 -1.44 8.54 -9.66
C TYR A 44 -0.64 7.71 -10.68
N THR A 45 0.57 8.16 -11.02
CA THR A 45 1.44 7.49 -11.99
C THR A 45 1.87 6.08 -11.56
N ALA A 46 1.85 5.77 -10.27
CA ALA A 46 2.24 4.48 -9.73
C ALA A 46 1.07 3.52 -9.49
N LEU A 47 -0.18 3.95 -9.64
CA LEU A 47 -1.37 3.13 -9.31
C LEU A 47 -1.36 1.76 -10.02
N ALA A 48 -1.21 1.75 -11.35
CA ALA A 48 -1.21 0.51 -12.12
C ALA A 48 -0.06 -0.42 -11.72
N SER A 49 1.14 0.15 -11.54
CA SER A 49 2.34 -0.62 -11.21
C SER A 49 2.29 -1.20 -9.79
N VAL A 50 1.68 -0.49 -8.83
CA VAL A 50 1.48 -0.95 -7.46
C VAL A 50 0.41 -2.05 -7.39
N ALA A 51 -0.67 -1.93 -8.17
CA ALA A 51 -1.74 -2.92 -8.19
C ALA A 51 -1.26 -4.33 -8.60
N GLU A 52 -0.20 -4.43 -9.40
CA GLU A 52 0.41 -5.71 -9.79
C GLU A 52 1.28 -6.37 -8.70
N THR A 53 1.50 -5.70 -7.56
CA THR A 53 2.45 -6.13 -6.52
C THR A 53 1.81 -6.57 -5.21
N VAL A 54 0.51 -6.37 -5.06
CA VAL A 54 -0.28 -6.64 -3.84
C VAL A 54 -1.22 -7.83 -4.02
#